data_AF-I3X1H7-F1
#
_entry.id   AF-I3X1H7-F1
#
_cell.length_a   1.000
_cell.length_b   1.000
_cell.length_c   1.000
_cell.angle_alpha   90.00
_cell.angle_beta   90.00
_cell.angle_gamma   90.00
#
_symmetry.space_group_name_H-M   'P 1'
#
loop_
_entity.id
_entity.type
_entity.pdbx_description
1 polymer ?
#
loop_
_entity_poly.entity_id
_entity_poly.type
_entity_poly.pdbx_seq_one_letter_code
_entity_poly.pdbx_strand_id
1 'polypeptide(L)' 'MRKHELLSEAEREQLLGIPIDRDDLARLYTLEPHDIDQVRLRREDRNRLGVALQLALFRHLA' A
#
# COMPACT_ATOMS: atom_id res chain seq x y z
N MET A 1 28.59 -0.93 -10.63
CA MET A 1 27.43 -1.67 -11.17
C MET A 1 26.44 -0.67 -11.73
N ARG A 2 26.06 -0.77 -13.01
CA ARG A 2 24.94 0.02 -13.53
C ARG A 2 23.66 -0.53 -12.88
N LYS A 3 22.94 0.30 -12.12
CA LYS A 3 21.55 0.02 -11.73
C LYS A 3 20.75 0.04 -13.04
N HIS A 4 20.57 -1.12 -13.67
CA HIS A 4 19.46 -1.25 -14.60
C HIS A 4 18.22 -1.26 -13.72
N GLU A 5 17.54 -0.12 -13.62
CA GLU A 5 16.21 -0.11 -13.04
C GLU A 5 15.32 -0.99 -13.92
N LEU A 6 14.73 -2.03 -13.32
CA LEU A 6 13.88 -3.00 -14.02
C LEU A 6 12.58 -2.36 -14.53
N LEU A 7 12.21 -1.22 -13.95
CA LEU A 7 11.00 -0.47 -14.25
C LEU A 7 11.42 0.97 -14.53
N SER A 8 10.85 1.56 -15.57
CA SER A 8 10.81 3.00 -15.77
C SER A 8 10.03 3.69 -14.64
N GLU A 9 10.20 5.00 -14.49
CA GLU A 9 9.45 5.77 -13.49
C GLU A 9 7.93 5.62 -13.68
N ALA A 10 7.46 5.62 -14.93
CA ALA A 10 6.05 5.43 -15.24
C ALA A 10 5.55 4.02 -14.85
N GLU A 11 6.34 2.97 -15.11
CA GLU A 11 5.99 1.61 -14.69
C GLU A 11 6.01 1.48 -13.16
N ARG A 12 6.93 2.19 -12.49
CA ARG A 12 7.00 2.24 -11.03
C ARG A 12 5.80 2.96 -10.43
N GLU A 13 5.41 4.10 -11.00
CA GLU A 13 4.19 4.85 -10.62
C GLU A 13 2.94 3.99 -10.83
N GLN A 14 2.85 3.25 -11.93
CA GLN A 14 1.69 2.40 -12.20
C GLN A 14 1.59 1.19 -11.25
N LEU A 15 2.73 0.61 -10.86
CA LEU A 15 2.78 -0.57 -9.99
C LEU A 15 2.78 -0.23 -8.49
N LEU A 16 3.42 0.85 -8.09
CA LEU A 16 3.67 1.21 -6.68
C LEU A 16 3.11 2.58 -6.30
N GLY A 17 2.58 3.33 -7.26
CA GLY A 17 1.96 4.62 -7.01
C GLY A 17 0.71 4.47 -6.16
N ILE A 18 0.49 5.44 -5.30
CA ILE A 18 -0.72 5.52 -4.49
C ILE A 18 -1.83 6.05 -5.41
N PRO A 19 -2.97 5.36 -5.54
CA PRO A 19 -4.11 5.86 -6.29
C PRO A 19 -4.54 7.23 -5.76
N ILE A 20 -4.77 8.17 -6.68
CA ILE A 20 -5.31 9.50 -6.35
C ILE A 20 -6.82 9.59 -6.59
N ASP A 21 -7.37 8.64 -7.33
CA ASP A 21 -8.80 8.52 -7.58
C ASP A 21 -9.54 7.97 -6.34
N ARG A 22 -10.72 8.53 -6.06
CA ARG A 22 -11.49 8.19 -4.86
C ARG A 22 -12.02 6.77 -4.87
N ASP A 23 -12.42 6.26 -6.02
CA ASP A 23 -13.02 4.93 -6.13
C ASP A 23 -11.92 3.87 -5.97
N ASP A 24 -10.75 4.10 -6.56
CA ASP A 24 -9.58 3.24 -6.35
C ASP A 24 -9.08 3.29 -4.90
N LEU A 25 -9.07 4.47 -4.27
CA LEU A 25 -8.77 4.59 -2.84
C LEU A 25 -9.78 3.81 -1.99
N ALA A 26 -11.08 3.96 -2.26
CA ALA A 26 -12.11 3.24 -1.53
C ALA A 26 -11.96 1.71 -1.70
N ARG A 27 -11.64 1.25 -2.91
CA ARG A 27 -11.45 -0.17 -3.20
C ARG A 27 -10.20 -0.75 -2.54
N LEU A 28 -9.07 -0.03 -2.57
CA LEU A 28 -7.77 -0.56 -2.15
C LEU A 28 -7.42 -0.25 -0.69
N TYR A 29 -7.96 0.85 -0.13
CA TYR A 29 -7.63 1.33 1.22
C TYR A 29 -8.78 1.17 2.22
N THR A 30 -9.87 0.52 1.83
CA THR A 30 -10.86 0.02 2.80
C THR A 30 -10.37 -1.29 3.38
N LEU A 31 -10.00 -1.26 4.66
CA LEU A 31 -9.53 -2.42 5.40
C LEU A 31 -10.71 -3.24 5.94
N GLU A 32 -10.63 -4.56 5.78
CA GLU A 32 -11.57 -5.49 6.35
C GLU A 32 -11.32 -5.64 7.86
N PRO A 33 -12.30 -6.13 8.64
CA PRO A 33 -12.13 -6.31 10.08
C PRO A 33 -10.86 -7.09 10.47
N HIS A 34 -10.50 -8.12 9.71
CA HIS A 34 -9.28 -8.90 9.93
C HIS A 34 -8.00 -8.08 9.78
N ASP A 35 -7.94 -7.18 8.79
CA ASP A 35 -6.80 -6.29 8.58
C ASP A 35 -6.65 -5.31 9.74
N ILE A 36 -7.79 -4.79 10.22
CA ILE A 36 -7.83 -3.85 11.34
C ILE A 36 -7.28 -4.53 12.60
N ASP A 37 -7.60 -5.81 12.82
CA ASP A 37 -7.03 -6.58 13.93
C ASP A 37 -5.50 -6.70 13.81
N GLN A 38 -4.97 -6.96 12.62
CA GLN A 38 -3.52 -7.00 12.36
C GLN A 38 -2.85 -5.64 12.60
N VAL A 39 -3.49 -4.56 12.17
CA VAL A 39 -3.01 -3.18 12.40
C VAL A 39 -2.96 -2.88 13.90
N ARG A 40 -3.99 -3.26 14.65
CA ARG A 40 -4.09 -3.02 16.10
C ARG A 40 -3.04 -3.73 16.94
N LEU A 41 -2.41 -4.78 16.41
CA LEU A 41 -1.26 -5.43 17.06
C LEU A 41 -0.04 -4.50 17.21
N ARG A 42 0.01 -3.37 16.48
CA ARG A 42 1.11 -2.41 16.58
C ARG A 42 0.87 -1.42 17.74
N ARG A 43 1.92 -1.18 18.53
CA ARG A 43 1.85 -0.36 19.75
C ARG A 43 1.71 1.14 19.50
N GLU A 44 2.36 1.67 18.46
CA GLU A 44 2.41 3.11 18.18
C GLU A 44 1.55 3.45 16.96
N ASP A 45 0.89 4.60 16.98
CA ASP A 45 -0.02 5.01 15.90
C ASP A 45 0.68 5.16 14.54
N ARG A 46 1.95 5.61 14.54
CA ARG A 46 2.77 5.62 13.31
C ARG A 46 2.98 4.23 12.72
N ASN A 47 3.14 3.21 13.58
CA ASN A 47 3.34 1.83 13.15
C ASN A 47 2.02 1.21 12.67
N ARG A 48 0.89 1.62 13.27
CA ARG A 48 -0.45 1.24 12.81
C ARG A 48 -0.72 1.78 11.41
N LEU A 49 -0.46 3.07 11.19
CA LEU A 49 -0.62 3.70 9.88
C LEU A 49 0.29 3.06 8.83
N GLY A 50 1.57 2.86 9.15
CA GLY A 50 2.52 2.23 8.22
C GLY A 50 2.08 0.84 7.78
N VAL A 51 1.60 0.01 8.72
CA VAL A 51 1.10 -1.34 8.41
C VAL A 51 -0.20 -1.30 7.61
N ALA A 52 -1.13 -0.39 7.95
CA ALA A 52 -2.37 -0.21 7.18
C ALA A 52 -2.08 0.12 5.71
N LEU A 53 -1.14 1.04 5.46
CA LEU A 53 -0.70 1.40 4.11
C LEU A 53 -0.04 0.23 3.39
N GLN A 54 0.82 -0.53 4.08
CA GLN A 54 1.48 -1.71 3.50
C GLN A 54 0.47 -2.80 3.10
N LEU A 55 -0.54 -3.07 3.94
CA LEU A 55 -1.59 -4.04 3.64
C LEU A 55 -2.40 -3.65 2.41
N ALA A 56 -2.80 -2.38 2.31
CA ALA A 56 -3.49 -1.83 1.14
C ALA A 56 -2.63 -1.95 -0.14
N LEU A 57 -1.33 -1.61 -0.05
CA LEU A 57 -0.41 -1.66 -1.19
C LEU A 57 -0.16 -3.10 -1.67
N PHE A 58 -0.02 -4.07 -0.77
CA PHE A 58 0.18 -5.47 -1.18
C PHE A 58 -1.04 -6.06 -1.90
N ARG A 59 -2.25 -5.57 -1.64
CA ARG A 59 -3.46 -5.95 -2.39
C ARG A 59 -3.52 -5.38 -3.80
N HIS A 60 -2.85 -4.26 -4.05
CA HIS A 60 -2.71 -3.72 -5.41
C HIS A 60 -1.76 -4.56 -6.26
N LEU A 61 -0.75 -5.17 -5.63
CA LEU A 61 0.30 -5.95 -6.29
C LEU A 61 -0.02 -7.45 -6.48
N ALA A 62 -1.16 -7.91 -5.97
CA ALA A 62 -1.62 -9.32 -6.02
C ALA A 62 -2.74 -9.50 -7.04
#